data_AF-A0A5P8N9V0-F1
#
_entry.id   AF-A0A5P8N9V0-F1
#
_cell.length_a   1.000
_cell.length_b   1.000
_cell.length_c   1.000
_cell.angle_alpha   90.00
_cell.angle_beta   90.00
_cell.angle_gamma   90.00
#
_symmetry.space_group_name_H-M   'P 1'
#
loop_
_entity.id
_entity.type
_entity.pdbx_description
1 polymer ?
#
loop_
_entity_poly.entity_id
_entity_poly.type
_entity_poly.pdbx_seq_one_letter_code
_entity_poly.pdbx_strand_id
1 'polypeptide(L)'
;MQQNLLNSITADFTKFELKEMTHLKSTYAKNMFRLLKQYKHTGYVKINIADFKNRLDIPKTYQMNDITKRVLKPIINELSSIFNNLHINKIKAKKGRKIEWLEFTFDAEKRIHNKRQPQMTNIGKSRQYTNREKTPKWLDEKIYKQSQEIHNEDAKLKQDREAFQRQLEEKWEE
;
A
#
# COMPACT_ATOMS: atom_id res chain seq x y z
N MET A 1 8.85 27.79 -1.84
CA MET A 1 8.46 26.42 -1.44
C MET A 1 8.95 25.42 -2.49
N GLN A 2 10.17 24.89 -2.35
CA GLN A 2 10.70 23.81 -3.21
C GLN A 2 11.28 22.70 -2.34
N GLN A 3 10.44 22.06 -1.49
CA GLN A 3 10.88 20.95 -0.62
C GLN A 3 10.14 19.62 -0.87
N ASN A 4 9.34 19.51 -1.93
CA ASN A 4 8.44 18.35 -2.07
C ASN A 4 8.90 17.27 -3.06
N LEU A 5 9.95 17.51 -3.87
CA LEU A 5 10.45 16.49 -4.81
C LEU A 5 11.45 15.51 -4.17
N LEU A 6 12.31 15.97 -3.27
CA LEU A 6 13.30 15.09 -2.64
C LEU A 6 12.65 14.11 -1.66
N ASN A 7 11.63 14.57 -0.91
CA ASN A 7 10.91 13.70 0.03
C ASN A 7 10.09 12.61 -0.67
N SER A 8 9.50 12.88 -1.84
CA SER A 8 8.76 11.86 -2.60
C SER A 8 9.67 10.83 -3.25
N ILE A 9 10.87 11.24 -3.71
CA ILE A 9 11.87 10.30 -4.25
C ILE A 9 12.45 9.42 -3.13
N THR A 10 12.60 9.96 -1.92
CA THR A 10 13.15 9.22 -0.77
C THR A 10 12.13 8.25 -0.15
N ALA A 11 10.83 8.50 -0.30
CA ALA A 11 9.76 7.67 0.27
C ALA A 11 9.73 6.25 -0.32
N ASP A 12 10.15 6.07 -1.58
CA ASP A 12 10.11 4.79 -2.28
C ASP A 12 11.30 3.86 -1.96
N PHE A 13 12.30 4.34 -1.19
CA PHE A 13 13.49 3.55 -0.85
C PHE A 13 13.56 3.24 0.64
N THR A 14 13.86 1.97 0.96
CA THR A 14 14.27 1.64 2.33
C THR A 14 15.67 2.20 2.60
N LYS A 15 15.98 2.52 3.87
CA LYS A 15 17.29 3.06 4.28
C LYS A 15 18.47 2.19 3.80
N PHE A 16 18.29 0.88 3.74
CA PHE A 16 19.29 -0.06 3.24
C PHE A 16 19.49 0.06 1.73
N GLU A 17 18.40 0.11 0.96
CA GLU A 17 18.45 0.28 -0.50
C GLU A 17 19.07 1.63 -0.89
N LEU A 18 18.81 2.68 -0.13
CA LEU A 18 19.45 3.97 -0.35
C LEU A 18 20.97 3.88 -0.16
N LYS A 19 21.43 3.22 0.92
CA LYS A 19 22.86 3.00 1.16
C LYS A 19 23.48 2.19 0.03
N GLU A 20 22.85 1.13 -0.46
CA GLU A 20 23.35 0.38 -1.62
C GLU A 20 23.46 1.26 -2.87
N MET A 21 22.42 2.06 -3.15
CA MET A 21 22.36 2.94 -4.31
C MET A 21 23.44 4.05 -4.29
N THR A 22 23.83 4.57 -3.12
CA THR A 22 24.90 5.59 -3.04
C THR A 22 26.29 5.07 -3.42
N HIS A 23 26.51 3.75 -3.35
CA HIS A 23 27.79 3.15 -3.75
C HIS A 23 27.90 2.99 -5.28
N LEU A 24 26.77 3.05 -5.99
CA LEU A 24 26.73 2.98 -7.46
C LEU A 24 27.23 4.29 -8.07
N LYS A 25 28.08 4.19 -9.09
CA LYS A 25 28.66 5.35 -9.81
C LYS A 25 27.92 5.59 -11.11
N SER A 26 27.63 4.53 -11.86
CA SER A 26 26.97 4.62 -13.16
C SER A 26 25.49 4.98 -13.02
N THR A 27 25.04 5.97 -13.79
CA THR A 27 23.61 6.31 -13.91
C THR A 27 22.79 5.11 -14.40
N TYR A 28 23.33 4.34 -15.35
CA TYR A 28 22.67 3.14 -15.85
C TYR A 28 22.58 2.05 -14.77
N ALA A 29 23.61 1.88 -13.94
CA ALA A 29 23.58 0.94 -12.82
C ALA A 29 22.53 1.34 -11.77
N LYS A 30 22.42 2.63 -11.44
CA LYS A 30 21.39 3.15 -10.52
C LYS A 30 19.98 2.91 -11.04
N ASN A 31 19.71 3.22 -12.31
CA ASN A 31 18.40 3.01 -12.91
C ASN A 31 18.05 1.51 -12.98
N MET A 32 19.04 0.66 -13.29
CA MET A 32 18.86 -0.78 -13.31
C MET A 32 18.68 -1.37 -11.91
N PHE A 33 19.39 -0.86 -10.90
CA PHE A 33 19.23 -1.26 -9.50
C PHE A 33 17.78 -1.09 -9.04
N ARG A 34 17.18 0.07 -9.35
CA ARG A 34 15.78 0.34 -9.03
C ARG A 34 14.85 -0.68 -9.69
N LEU A 35 15.11 -1.01 -10.95
CA LEU A 35 14.31 -1.99 -11.69
C LEU A 35 14.46 -3.39 -11.08
N LEU A 36 15.68 -3.86 -10.80
CA LEU A 36 15.92 -5.19 -10.24
C LEU A 36 15.41 -5.31 -8.79
N LYS A 37 15.48 -4.25 -7.99
CA LYS A 37 14.94 -4.25 -6.62
C LYS A 37 13.43 -4.49 -6.59
N GLN A 38 12.68 -4.04 -7.60
CA GLN A 38 11.25 -4.37 -7.72
C GLN A 38 11.01 -5.89 -7.83
N TYR A 39 11.94 -6.61 -8.45
CA TYR A 39 11.88 -8.06 -8.66
C TYR A 39 12.76 -8.84 -7.68
N LYS A 40 13.18 -8.22 -6.56
CA LYS A 40 14.14 -8.83 -5.62
C LYS A 40 13.71 -10.20 -5.08
N HIS A 41 12.41 -10.45 -4.97
CA HIS A 41 11.86 -11.73 -4.52
C HIS A 41 11.60 -12.75 -5.64
N THR A 42 11.59 -12.30 -6.89
CA THR A 42 11.38 -13.17 -8.05
C THR A 42 12.72 -13.69 -8.58
N GLY A 43 13.78 -12.87 -8.54
CA GLY A 43 15.10 -13.25 -9.05
C GLY A 43 15.19 -13.33 -10.59
N TYR A 44 14.11 -12.96 -11.29
CA TYR A 44 13.99 -13.09 -12.74
C TYR A 44 13.30 -11.87 -13.32
N VAL A 45 13.91 -11.30 -14.36
CA VAL A 45 13.33 -10.19 -15.13
C VAL A 45 13.55 -10.43 -16.61
N LYS A 46 12.48 -10.33 -17.39
CA LYS A 46 12.54 -10.35 -18.85
C LYS A 46 11.95 -9.05 -19.40
N ILE A 47 12.72 -8.35 -20.22
CA ILE A 47 12.34 -7.05 -20.78
C ILE A 47 12.68 -6.97 -22.26
N ASN A 48 11.81 -6.33 -23.04
CA ASN A 48 12.09 -6.03 -24.44
C ASN A 48 13.21 -4.99 -24.55
N ILE A 49 14.06 -5.08 -25.57
CA ILE A 49 15.16 -4.13 -25.78
C ILE A 49 14.68 -2.68 -25.97
N ALA A 50 13.50 -2.47 -26.55
CA ALA A 50 12.91 -1.15 -26.72
C ALA A 50 12.51 -0.55 -25.35
N ASP A 51 11.84 -1.34 -24.52
CA ASP A 51 11.47 -0.93 -23.16
C ASP A 51 12.70 -0.72 -22.28
N PHE A 52 13.73 -1.56 -22.44
CA PHE A 52 15.00 -1.41 -21.74
C PHE A 52 15.67 -0.07 -22.09
N LYS A 53 15.69 0.30 -23.37
CA LYS A 53 16.22 1.60 -23.81
C LYS A 53 15.44 2.76 -23.22
N ASN A 54 14.12 2.69 -23.22
CA ASN A 54 13.26 3.75 -22.69
C ASN A 54 13.41 3.90 -21.17
N ARG A 55 13.46 2.79 -20.41
CA ARG A 55 13.56 2.83 -18.94
C ARG A 55 14.90 3.31 -18.41
N LEU A 56 15.97 3.11 -19.18
CA LEU A 56 17.33 3.52 -18.84
C LEU A 56 17.75 4.83 -19.52
N ASP A 57 16.83 5.49 -20.23
CA ASP A 57 17.10 6.71 -21.01
C ASP A 57 18.29 6.55 -21.98
N ILE A 58 18.39 5.39 -22.63
CA ILE A 58 19.48 5.08 -23.56
C ILE A 58 19.23 5.82 -24.89
N PRO A 59 20.23 6.56 -25.41
CA PRO A 59 20.11 7.21 -26.71
C PRO A 59 19.75 6.24 -27.83
N LYS A 60 18.83 6.65 -28.71
CA LYS A 60 18.41 5.84 -29.88
C LYS A 60 19.59 5.49 -30.81
N THR A 61 20.62 6.33 -30.82
CA THR A 61 21.87 6.15 -31.59
C THR A 61 22.67 4.92 -31.15
N TYR A 62 22.51 4.45 -29.91
CA TYR A 62 23.29 3.34 -29.40
C TYR A 62 22.88 2.03 -30.07
N GLN A 63 23.86 1.40 -30.71
CA GLN A 63 23.73 0.06 -31.24
C GLN A 63 23.92 -0.98 -30.12
N MET A 64 23.60 -2.25 -30.41
CA MET A 64 23.70 -3.31 -29.41
C MET A 64 25.13 -3.51 -28.88
N ASN A 65 26.14 -3.21 -29.69
CA ASN A 65 27.54 -3.22 -29.28
C ASN A 65 27.83 -2.11 -28.25
N ASP A 66 27.32 -0.90 -28.47
CA ASP A 66 27.47 0.21 -27.52
C ASP A 66 26.73 -0.06 -26.22
N ILE A 67 25.51 -0.59 -26.31
CA ILE A 67 24.73 -1.00 -25.12
C ILE A 67 25.50 -2.04 -24.32
N THR A 68 26.10 -3.03 -24.99
CA THR A 68 26.90 -4.04 -24.30
C THR A 68 28.11 -3.42 -23.58
N LYS A 69 28.84 -2.52 -24.25
CA LYS A 69 30.06 -1.92 -23.71
C LYS A 69 29.81 -0.85 -22.64
N ARG A 70 28.83 0.03 -22.87
CA ARG A 70 28.61 1.26 -22.09
C ARG A 70 27.48 1.14 -21.08
N VAL A 71 26.59 0.16 -21.22
CA VAL A 71 25.42 -0.01 -20.35
C VAL A 71 25.51 -1.33 -19.60
N LEU A 72 25.56 -2.47 -20.30
CA LEU A 72 25.55 -3.78 -19.64
C LEU A 72 26.82 -4.06 -18.84
N LYS A 73 28.00 -3.73 -19.38
CA LYS A 73 29.28 -3.93 -18.67
C LYS A 73 29.34 -3.18 -17.33
N PRO A 74 29.04 -1.87 -17.23
CA PRO A 74 29.02 -1.20 -15.93
C PRO A 74 27.91 -1.71 -15.02
N ILE A 75 26.74 -2.08 -15.56
CA ILE A 75 25.67 -2.72 -14.77
C ILE A 75 26.17 -4.00 -14.12
N ILE A 76 26.80 -4.91 -14.87
CA ILE A 76 27.33 -6.16 -14.30
C ILE A 76 28.40 -5.86 -13.25
N ASN A 77 29.35 -4.97 -13.54
CA ASN A 77 30.45 -4.68 -12.64
C ASN A 77 29.99 -4.07 -11.31
N GLU A 78 29.03 -3.14 -11.34
CA GLU A 78 28.57 -2.48 -10.12
C GLU A 78 27.49 -3.30 -9.39
N LEU A 79 26.56 -3.93 -10.11
CA LEU A 79 25.47 -4.68 -9.50
C LEU A 79 25.87 -6.08 -9.03
N SER A 80 26.94 -6.67 -9.55
CA SER A 80 27.45 -7.96 -9.05
C SER A 80 27.88 -7.90 -7.58
N SER A 81 28.21 -6.72 -7.05
CA SER A 81 28.53 -6.53 -5.63
C SER A 81 27.29 -6.52 -4.73
N ILE A 82 26.10 -6.32 -5.30
CA ILE A 82 24.84 -6.17 -4.56
C ILE A 82 23.92 -7.37 -4.79
N PHE A 83 23.85 -7.87 -6.03
CA PHE A 83 23.03 -9.01 -6.42
C PHE A 83 23.93 -10.22 -6.65
N ASN A 84 23.69 -11.26 -5.86
CA ASN A 84 24.40 -12.52 -6.01
C ASN A 84 23.99 -13.21 -7.31
N ASN A 85 24.99 -13.78 -8.00
CA ASN A 85 24.82 -14.58 -9.20
C ASN A 85 24.03 -13.88 -10.33
N LEU A 86 24.29 -12.58 -10.53
CA LEU A 86 23.65 -11.78 -11.58
C LEU A 86 24.16 -12.19 -12.98
N HIS A 87 23.28 -12.76 -13.80
CA HIS A 87 23.53 -13.10 -15.20
C HIS A 87 22.60 -12.35 -16.14
N ILE A 88 23.13 -12.03 -17.34
CA ILE A 88 22.38 -11.33 -18.37
C ILE A 88 22.39 -12.16 -19.65
N ASN A 89 21.22 -12.69 -20.01
CA ASN A 89 20.99 -13.46 -21.21
C ASN A 89 20.39 -12.58 -22.32
N LYS A 90 20.96 -12.68 -23.53
CA LYS A 90 20.49 -11.94 -24.71
C LYS A 90 19.73 -12.88 -25.62
N ILE A 91 18.41 -12.71 -25.68
CA ILE A 91 17.54 -13.58 -26.47
C ILE A 91 17.31 -12.93 -27.84
N LYS A 92 17.65 -13.67 -28.89
CA LYS A 92 17.44 -13.27 -30.29
C LYS A 92 15.96 -13.41 -30.67
N ALA A 93 15.51 -12.59 -31.61
CA ALA A 93 14.18 -12.72 -32.19
C ALA A 93 14.01 -14.09 -32.86
N LYS A 94 12.77 -14.59 -32.94
CA LYS A 94 12.45 -15.84 -33.65
C LYS A 94 12.91 -15.82 -35.12
N LYS A 95 12.86 -14.65 -35.75
CA LYS A 95 13.27 -14.44 -37.15
C LYS A 95 14.38 -13.39 -37.21
N GLY A 96 15.62 -13.85 -37.27
CA GLY A 96 16.81 -13.01 -37.50
C GLY A 96 17.85 -13.02 -36.38
N ARG A 97 18.91 -12.22 -36.56
CA ARG A 97 20.03 -12.11 -35.61
C ARG A 97 19.87 -10.97 -34.61
N LYS A 98 18.81 -10.17 -34.71
CA LYS A 98 18.54 -9.04 -33.83
C LYS A 98 18.17 -9.54 -32.43
N ILE A 99 18.71 -8.88 -31.42
CA ILE A 99 18.36 -9.14 -30.02
C ILE A 99 17.08 -8.37 -29.71
N GLU A 100 16.07 -9.08 -29.24
CA GLU A 100 14.74 -8.54 -28.97
C GLU A 100 14.48 -8.48 -27.47
N TRP A 101 14.96 -9.46 -26.71
CA TRP A 101 14.74 -9.55 -25.27
C TRP A 101 16.05 -9.64 -24.50
N LEU A 102 16.06 -9.01 -23.33
CA LEU A 102 17.07 -9.17 -22.31
C LEU A 102 16.45 -9.87 -21.11
N GLU A 103 17.12 -10.91 -20.67
CA GLU A 103 16.75 -11.67 -19.49
C GLU A 103 17.84 -11.48 -18.43
N PHE A 104 17.40 -11.17 -17.22
CA PHE A 104 18.25 -10.99 -16.05
C PHE A 104 17.85 -12.03 -15.03
N THR A 105 18.83 -12.80 -14.56
CA THR A 105 18.63 -13.80 -13.51
C THR A 105 19.57 -13.49 -12.35
N PHE A 106 19.08 -13.58 -11.13
CA PHE A 106 19.85 -13.34 -9.91
C PHE A 106 19.20 -14.06 -8.74
N ASP A 107 19.93 -14.25 -7.65
CA ASP A 107 19.40 -14.95 -6.49
C ASP A 107 18.32 -14.12 -5.79
N ALA A 108 17.15 -14.73 -5.59
CA ALA A 108 16.03 -14.06 -4.95
C ALA A 108 16.31 -13.82 -3.45
N GLU A 109 16.02 -12.60 -3.00
CA GLU A 109 16.12 -12.24 -1.59
C GLU A 109 15.03 -12.96 -0.79
N LYS A 110 15.47 -13.72 0.23
CA LYS A 110 14.57 -14.42 1.14
C LYS A 110 13.63 -13.41 1.77
N ARG A 111 12.32 -13.63 1.62
CA ARG A 111 11.34 -12.87 2.38
C ARG A 111 11.52 -13.22 3.84
N ILE A 112 12.05 -12.28 4.63
CA ILE A 112 11.85 -12.32 6.08
C ILE A 112 10.34 -12.19 6.23
N HIS A 113 9.70 -13.26 6.68
CA HIS A 113 8.26 -13.31 6.90
C HIS A 113 7.89 -12.42 8.11
N ASN A 114 8.04 -11.10 8.00
CA ASN A 114 7.45 -10.15 8.94
C ASN A 114 5.95 -9.96 8.66
N LYS A 115 5.27 -11.11 8.53
CA LYS A 115 3.89 -11.29 8.95
C LYS A 115 3.89 -12.62 9.66
N ARG A 116 3.97 -12.57 11.00
CA ARG A 116 3.09 -13.44 11.78
C ARG A 116 1.69 -13.11 11.24
N GLN A 117 1.21 -13.86 10.26
CA GLN A 117 -0.23 -14.01 10.18
C GLN A 117 -0.58 -14.59 11.55
N PRO A 118 -1.44 -13.96 12.36
CA PRO A 118 -2.04 -14.70 13.46
C PRO A 118 -2.65 -15.92 12.79
N GLN A 119 -2.09 -17.10 13.09
CA GLN A 119 -2.69 -18.35 12.71
C GLN A 119 -4.11 -18.26 13.27
N MET A 120 -5.11 -18.09 12.40
CA MET A 120 -6.48 -18.22 12.83
C MET A 120 -6.63 -19.69 13.20
N THR A 121 -6.38 -20.02 14.46
CA THR A 121 -6.85 -21.28 15.03
C THR A 121 -8.37 -21.19 14.95
N ASN A 122 -8.90 -21.78 13.88
CA ASN A 122 -10.33 -22.01 13.73
C ASN A 122 -10.75 -22.94 14.87
N ILE A 123 -11.20 -22.38 15.98
CA ILE A 123 -11.84 -23.12 17.05
C ILE A 123 -13.11 -22.36 17.41
N GLY A 124 -14.16 -22.64 16.62
CA GLY A 124 -15.53 -22.76 17.13
C GLY A 124 -16.25 -21.50 17.64
N LYS A 125 -15.91 -20.28 17.20
CA LYS A 125 -16.74 -19.11 17.54
C LYS A 125 -17.53 -18.67 16.30
N SER A 126 -18.84 -18.90 16.33
CA SER A 126 -19.78 -18.31 15.37
C SER A 126 -19.55 -16.80 15.35
N ARG A 127 -19.45 -16.22 14.15
CA ARG A 127 -19.42 -14.77 14.00
C ARG A 127 -20.77 -14.23 14.48
N GLN A 128 -20.86 -13.83 15.74
CA GLN A 128 -21.99 -13.05 16.21
C GLN A 128 -21.94 -11.71 15.46
N TYR A 129 -22.93 -11.50 14.59
CA TYR A 129 -23.15 -10.23 13.93
C TYR A 129 -23.52 -9.20 15.00
N THR A 130 -22.58 -8.36 15.41
CA THR A 130 -22.89 -7.23 16.28
C THR A 130 -23.55 -6.16 15.42
N ASN A 131 -24.82 -5.89 15.69
CA ASN A 131 -25.59 -4.91 14.96
C ASN A 131 -24.92 -3.53 15.10
N ARG A 132 -24.58 -2.88 13.98
CA ARG A 132 -23.80 -1.63 13.94
C ARG A 132 -24.67 -0.38 14.05
N GLU A 133 -25.88 -0.54 14.57
CA GLU A 133 -26.82 0.55 14.75
C GLU A 133 -26.27 1.53 15.79
N LYS A 134 -26.14 2.80 15.40
CA LYS A 134 -25.69 3.90 16.28
C LYS A 134 -26.84 4.47 17.10
N THR A 135 -27.84 3.65 17.40
CA THR A 135 -29.00 4.10 18.14
C THR A 135 -28.55 4.42 19.56
N PRO A 136 -28.73 5.67 20.03
CA PRO A 136 -28.29 6.05 21.35
C PRO A 136 -29.11 5.28 22.41
N LYS A 137 -28.44 4.79 23.45
CA LYS A 137 -28.99 3.84 24.44
C LYS A 137 -30.31 4.26 25.10
N TRP A 138 -30.63 5.55 25.10
CA TRP A 138 -31.88 6.07 25.67
C TRP A 138 -33.12 5.76 24.81
N LEU A 139 -32.93 5.32 23.57
CA LEU A 139 -34.01 4.95 22.65
C LEU A 139 -34.29 3.43 22.64
N ASP A 140 -33.65 2.63 23.49
CA ASP A 140 -33.97 1.20 23.61
C ASP A 140 -35.34 1.03 24.30
N GLU A 141 -36.33 0.49 23.57
CA GLU A 141 -37.73 0.32 24.00
C GLU A 141 -37.90 -0.40 25.36
N LYS A 142 -36.93 -1.22 25.77
CA LYS A 142 -36.91 -1.88 27.09
C LYS A 142 -36.76 -0.90 28.26
N ILE A 143 -35.99 0.18 28.09
CA ILE A 143 -35.76 1.18 29.15
C ILE A 143 -36.97 2.13 29.25
N TYR A 144 -37.62 2.40 28.12
CA TYR A 144 -38.80 3.27 28.06
C TYR A 144 -39.99 2.68 28.83
N LYS A 145 -40.25 1.37 28.68
CA LYS A 145 -41.32 0.69 29.43
C LYS A 145 -41.02 0.60 30.93
N GLN A 146 -39.76 0.36 31.31
CA GLN A 146 -39.36 0.30 32.71
C GLN A 146 -39.47 1.66 33.43
N SER A 147 -39.31 2.76 32.68
CA SER A 147 -39.46 4.12 33.23
C SER A 147 -40.92 4.50 33.50
N GLN A 148 -41.87 3.92 32.75
CA GLN A 148 -43.31 4.14 32.95
C GLN A 148 -43.86 3.39 34.17
N GLU A 149 -43.23 2.29 34.60
CA GLU A 149 -43.68 1.51 35.76
C GLU A 149 -43.17 2.04 37.11
N ILE A 150 -42.15 2.91 37.13
CA ILE A 150 -41.47 3.34 38.38
C ILE A 150 -42.01 4.68 38.94
N HIS A 151 -42.71 5.50 38.17
CA HIS A 151 -43.30 6.73 38.69
C HIS A 151 -44.70 6.47 39.28
N ASN A 152 -44.72 5.93 40.51
CA ASN A 152 -45.84 6.18 41.41
C ASN A 152 -46.02 7.69 41.53
N GLU A 153 -47.26 8.10 41.35
CA GLU A 153 -47.70 9.46 41.08
C GLU A 153 -47.31 10.43 42.21
N ASP A 154 -46.34 11.32 41.97
CA ASP A 154 -46.23 12.52 42.79
C ASP A 154 -47.47 13.37 42.49
N ALA A 155 -48.47 13.31 43.38
CA ALA A 155 -49.75 14.03 43.26
C ALA A 155 -49.56 15.53 42.95
N LYS A 156 -48.42 16.09 43.37
CA LYS A 156 -47.98 17.46 43.06
C LYS A 156 -47.76 17.72 41.57
N LEU A 157 -47.18 16.75 40.85
CA LEU A 157 -46.93 16.87 39.40
C LEU A 157 -48.22 16.81 38.59
N LYS A 158 -49.21 16.05 39.08
CA LYS A 158 -50.55 15.95 38.46
C LYS A 158 -51.30 17.27 38.63
N GLN A 159 -51.24 17.87 39.82
CA GLN A 159 -51.78 19.21 40.08
C GLN A 159 -51.10 20.30 39.24
N ASP A 160 -49.78 20.31 39.14
CA ASP A 160 -49.06 21.29 38.33
C ASP A 160 -49.39 21.15 36.83
N ARG A 161 -49.58 19.92 36.34
CA ARG A 161 -50.02 19.66 34.96
C ARG A 161 -51.44 20.15 34.70
N GLU A 162 -52.38 19.92 35.62
CA GLU A 162 -53.77 20.37 35.48
C GLU A 162 -53.87 21.90 35.57
N ALA A 163 -53.13 22.54 36.48
CA ALA A 163 -53.07 24.00 36.58
C ALA A 163 -52.52 24.65 35.30
N PHE A 164 -51.50 24.03 34.69
CA PHE A 164 -50.93 24.49 33.43
C PHE A 164 -51.89 24.33 32.24
N GLN A 165 -52.66 23.24 32.20
CA GLN A 165 -53.68 23.05 31.14
C GLN A 165 -54.82 24.07 31.25
N ARG A 166 -55.29 24.38 32.47
CA ARG A 166 -56.29 25.45 32.67
C ARG A 166 -55.78 26.82 32.22
N GLN A 167 -54.51 27.14 32.52
CA GLN A 167 -53.90 28.38 32.02
C GLN A 167 -53.85 28.46 30.49
N LEU A 168 -53.74 27.32 29.79
CA LEU A 168 -53.82 27.32 28.34
C LEU A 168 -55.24 27.60 27.90
N GLU A 169 -56.25 26.88 28.40
CA GLU A 169 -57.66 27.09 28.04
C GLU A 169 -58.16 28.51 28.35
N GLU A 170 -57.80 29.08 29.50
CA GLU A 170 -58.16 30.44 29.90
C GLU A 170 -57.53 31.51 28.98
N LYS A 171 -56.39 31.19 28.34
CA LYS A 171 -55.70 32.05 27.38
C LYS A 171 -56.19 31.89 25.94
N TRP A 172 -57.07 30.92 25.68
CA TRP A 172 -57.64 30.63 24.37
C TRP A 172 -59.14 31.01 24.28
N GLU A 173 -59.77 31.48 25.36
CA GLU A 173 -61.14 32.03 25.37
C GLU A 173 -61.23 33.57 25.61
N GLU A 174 -60.10 34.28 25.66
CA GLU A 174 -60.02 35.75 25.42
C GLU A 174 -59.59 36.05 23.97
#